data_AF-A0A2N1UQX8-F1
#
_entry.id   AF-A0A2N1UQX8-F1
#
_cell.length_a   1.000
_cell.length_b   1.000
_cell.length_c   1.000
_cell.angle_alpha   90.00
_cell.angle_beta   90.00
_cell.angle_gamma   90.00
#
_symmetry.space_group_name_H-M   'P 1'
#
loop_
_entity.id
_entity.type
_entity.pdbx_description
1 polymer ?
#
loop_
_entity_poly.entity_id
_entity_poly.type
_entity_poly.pdbx_seq_one_letter_code
_entity_poly.pdbx_strand_id
1 'polypeptide(L)'
;PGGELEAELRIMAENTLETLPKLVREFKLHAALEEVLQLVRRANKYMEQTEPWKLAKSDLASAGTALWHVLEIFRLAATLLSPVIPGKIDNLLHQLGLDQGHLQLAWGVLPAGIQTRTAEVLFPRQEYIQEISQETEQSMDKPSEQITTAPAIDSPAQASDPTQPNNPAPEPIPGVLQIGIDDFAKVQLRVAEVVEAERVPKTDKLLRLVVDLGDERRQIVAGVASWYEPEQLLGKQIVIVANLKPVKLRGVESHGMLLAAKSEGKLSVLTPMGEVATGASIS
;
A
#
# COMPACT_ATOMS: atom_id res chain seq x y z
N PRO A 1 33.59 -2.67 -7.49
CA PRO A 1 32.51 -3.49 -8.07
C PRO A 1 31.20 -2.69 -8.05
N GLY A 2 30.85 -2.03 -9.17
CA GLY A 2 29.68 -1.11 -9.19
C GLY A 2 29.57 -0.22 -10.43
N GLY A 3 30.69 0.06 -11.11
CA GLY A 3 30.75 1.07 -12.17
C GLY A 3 29.83 0.85 -13.37
N GLU A 4 29.51 -0.40 -13.72
CA GLU A 4 28.61 -0.67 -14.86
C GLU A 4 27.15 -0.33 -14.54
N LEU A 5 26.67 -0.70 -13.35
CA LEU A 5 25.33 -0.37 -12.88
C LEU A 5 25.19 1.15 -12.64
N GLU A 6 26.24 1.78 -12.12
CA GLU A 6 26.32 3.23 -11.92
C GLU A 6 26.29 3.99 -13.26
N ALA A 7 27.05 3.52 -14.25
CA ALA A 7 27.03 4.08 -15.60
C ALA A 7 25.66 3.94 -16.26
N GLU A 8 25.00 2.79 -16.10
CA GLU A 8 23.64 2.58 -16.62
C GLU A 8 22.64 3.57 -16.01
N LEU A 9 22.68 3.78 -14.70
CA LEU A 9 21.84 4.78 -14.02
C LEU A 9 22.05 6.19 -14.56
N ARG A 10 23.32 6.57 -14.72
CA ARG A 10 23.69 7.88 -15.26
C ARG A 10 23.17 8.06 -16.68
N ILE A 11 23.39 7.08 -17.56
CA ILE A 11 22.92 7.12 -18.95
C ILE A 11 21.40 7.23 -18.99
N MET A 12 20.69 6.47 -18.15
CA MET A 12 19.23 6.54 -18.07
C MET A 12 18.77 7.94 -17.63
N ALA A 13 19.39 8.52 -16.61
CA ALA A 13 19.05 9.86 -16.14
C ALA A 13 19.31 10.94 -17.21
N GLU A 14 20.45 10.89 -17.90
CA GLU A 14 20.79 11.79 -19.00
C GLU A 14 19.77 11.65 -20.15
N ASN A 15 19.40 10.43 -20.53
CA ASN A 15 18.36 10.18 -21.54
C ASN A 15 16.99 10.73 -21.13
N THR A 16 16.60 10.59 -19.87
CA THR A 16 15.35 11.18 -19.34
C THR A 16 15.38 12.70 -19.46
N LEU A 17 16.49 13.35 -19.12
CA LEU A 17 16.65 14.81 -19.24
C LEU A 17 16.56 15.31 -20.69
N GLU A 18 17.01 14.51 -21.66
CA GLU A 18 16.89 14.85 -23.09
C GLU A 18 15.49 14.58 -23.67
N THR A 19 14.83 13.52 -23.21
CA THR A 19 13.55 13.04 -23.78
C THR A 19 12.36 13.81 -23.22
N LEU A 20 12.39 14.13 -21.93
CA LEU A 20 11.27 14.73 -21.22
C LEU A 20 10.85 16.10 -21.79
N PRO A 21 11.75 17.03 -22.15
CA PRO A 21 11.36 18.28 -22.81
C PRO A 21 10.64 18.07 -24.15
N LYS A 22 10.98 17.00 -24.89
CA LYS A 22 10.31 16.68 -26.17
C LYS A 22 8.87 16.23 -25.92
N LEU A 23 8.67 15.31 -24.97
CA LEU A 23 7.35 14.81 -24.58
C LEU A 23 6.45 15.93 -24.06
N VAL A 24 6.99 16.85 -23.25
CA VAL A 24 6.23 18.00 -22.74
C VAL A 24 5.81 18.94 -23.88
N ARG A 25 6.71 19.25 -24.84
CA ARG A 25 6.36 20.07 -26.02
C ARG A 25 5.28 19.44 -26.90
N GLU A 26 5.24 18.11 -26.96
CA GLU A 26 4.21 17.34 -27.67
C GLU A 26 2.92 17.13 -26.85
N PHE A 27 2.80 17.75 -25.66
CA PHE A 27 1.69 17.56 -24.72
C PHE A 27 1.47 16.10 -24.25
N LYS A 28 2.50 15.24 -24.37
CA LYS A 28 2.48 13.85 -23.89
C LYS A 28 2.87 13.77 -22.40
N LEU A 29 2.09 14.43 -21.54
CA LEU A 29 2.39 14.56 -20.11
C LEU A 29 2.40 13.22 -19.36
N HIS A 30 1.50 12.29 -19.73
CA HIS A 30 1.50 10.94 -19.16
C HIS A 30 2.83 10.22 -19.43
N ALA A 31 3.31 10.28 -20.67
CA ALA A 31 4.57 9.64 -21.05
C ALA A 31 5.75 10.33 -20.35
N ALA A 32 5.73 11.66 -20.26
CA ALA A 32 6.75 12.42 -19.53
C ALA A 32 6.80 12.01 -18.05
N LEU A 33 5.65 11.84 -17.39
CA LEU A 33 5.59 11.38 -16.00
C LEU A 33 6.10 9.94 -15.87
N GLU A 34 5.70 9.07 -16.79
CA GLU A 34 6.12 7.67 -16.81
C GLU A 34 7.64 7.53 -16.96
N GLU A 35 8.29 8.36 -17.79
CA GLU A 35 9.77 8.42 -17.89
C GLU A 35 10.43 8.72 -16.54
N VAL A 36 9.90 9.67 -15.77
CA VAL A 36 10.43 9.99 -14.43
C VAL A 36 10.22 8.82 -13.47
N LEU A 37 9.04 8.18 -13.52
CA LEU A 37 8.74 7.03 -12.67
C LEU A 37 9.59 5.79 -13.03
N GLN A 38 9.96 5.62 -14.30
CA GLN A 38 10.92 4.58 -14.71
C GLN A 38 12.29 4.80 -14.06
N LEU A 39 12.76 6.04 -13.99
CA LEU A 39 14.01 6.37 -13.30
C LEU A 39 13.96 6.00 -11.80
N VAL A 40 12.84 6.30 -11.13
CA VAL A 40 12.61 5.92 -9.73
C VAL A 40 12.58 4.39 -9.55
N ARG A 41 11.88 3.66 -10.43
CA ARG A 41 11.85 2.17 -10.42
C ARG A 41 13.25 1.59 -10.61
N ARG A 42 14.04 2.15 -11.52
CA ARG A 42 15.43 1.72 -11.76
C ARG A 42 16.33 1.98 -10.56
N ALA A 43 16.15 3.10 -9.85
CA ALA A 43 16.85 3.37 -8.60
C ALA A 43 16.50 2.36 -7.51
N ASN A 44 15.23 1.97 -7.38
CA ASN A 44 14.82 0.92 -6.45
C ASN A 44 15.49 -0.43 -6.79
N LYS A 45 15.48 -0.82 -8.07
CA LYS A 45 16.19 -2.03 -8.54
C LYS A 45 17.69 -1.97 -8.26
N TYR A 46 18.31 -0.79 -8.41
CA TYR A 46 19.73 -0.61 -8.07
C TYR A 46 20.00 -0.80 -6.58
N MET A 47 19.15 -0.25 -5.71
CA MET A 47 19.23 -0.46 -4.26
C MET A 47 19.17 -1.94 -3.89
N GLU A 48 18.28 -2.71 -4.55
CA GLU A 48 18.16 -4.16 -4.36
C GLU A 48 19.39 -4.92 -4.86
N GLN A 49 20.00 -4.50 -5.97
CA GLN A 49 21.19 -5.15 -6.53
C GLN A 49 22.47 -4.86 -5.75
N THR A 50 22.60 -3.63 -5.24
CA THR A 50 23.79 -3.19 -4.51
C THR A 50 23.73 -3.51 -3.02
N GLU A 51 22.54 -3.73 -2.47
CA GLU A 51 22.30 -4.07 -1.07
C GLU A 51 23.17 -3.24 -0.10
N PRO A 52 23.09 -1.89 -0.13
CA PRO A 52 24.02 -1.03 0.59
C PRO A 52 24.00 -1.25 2.11
N TRP A 53 22.91 -1.78 2.67
CA TRP A 53 22.82 -2.18 4.08
C TRP A 53 23.73 -3.35 4.46
N LYS A 54 24.06 -4.24 3.50
CA LYS A 54 25.08 -5.28 3.68
C LYS A 54 26.46 -4.70 3.45
N LEU A 55 26.65 -3.91 2.39
CA LEU A 55 27.92 -3.28 2.06
C LEU A 55 28.41 -2.35 3.18
N ALA A 56 27.51 -1.64 3.87
CA ALA A 56 27.85 -0.76 4.98
C ALA A 56 28.62 -1.46 6.13
N LYS A 57 28.51 -2.79 6.24
CA LYS A 57 29.22 -3.59 7.25
C LYS A 57 30.63 -3.99 6.81
N SER A 58 30.91 -4.02 5.51
CA SER A 58 32.17 -4.53 4.94
C SER A 58 32.99 -3.47 4.21
N ASP A 59 32.32 -2.62 3.43
CA ASP A 59 32.92 -1.56 2.60
C ASP A 59 32.01 -0.33 2.61
N LEU A 60 32.33 0.58 3.52
CA LEU A 60 31.58 1.81 3.74
C LEU A 60 31.74 2.79 2.57
N ALA A 61 32.86 2.74 1.84
CA ALA A 61 33.10 3.58 0.67
C ALA A 61 32.18 3.17 -0.49
N SER A 62 32.13 1.88 -0.81
CA SER A 62 31.23 1.36 -1.85
C SER A 62 29.74 1.57 -1.50
N ALA A 63 29.37 1.39 -0.22
CA ALA A 63 28.01 1.69 0.24
C ALA A 63 27.67 3.19 0.07
N GLY A 64 28.62 4.07 0.38
CA GLY A 64 28.48 5.52 0.18
C GLY A 64 28.28 5.89 -1.28
N THR A 65 29.05 5.28 -2.20
CA THR A 65 28.88 5.49 -3.65
C THR A 65 27.49 5.06 -4.11
N ALA A 66 27.00 3.89 -3.68
CA ALA A 66 25.68 3.42 -4.06
C ALA A 66 24.56 4.34 -3.55
N LEU A 67 24.65 4.78 -2.30
CA LEU A 67 23.68 5.72 -1.72
C LEU A 67 23.71 7.07 -2.42
N TRP A 68 24.89 7.57 -2.79
CA TRP A 68 25.02 8.84 -3.51
C TRP A 68 24.29 8.81 -4.86
N HIS A 69 24.43 7.73 -5.64
CA HIS A 69 23.73 7.58 -6.93
C HIS A 69 22.20 7.58 -6.77
N VAL A 70 21.70 6.92 -5.72
CA VAL A 70 20.25 6.85 -5.44
C VAL A 70 19.71 8.20 -5.00
N LEU A 71 20.44 8.91 -4.14
CA LEU A 71 20.07 10.26 -3.72
C LEU A 71 20.08 11.25 -4.90
N GLU A 72 21.04 11.13 -5.82
CA GLU A 72 21.10 11.95 -7.02
C GLU A 72 19.88 11.72 -7.94
N ILE A 73 19.44 10.46 -8.07
CA ILE A 73 18.21 10.15 -8.80
C ILE A 73 16.99 10.76 -8.11
N PHE A 74 16.89 10.66 -6.77
CA PHE A 74 15.78 11.27 -6.05
C PHE A 74 15.76 12.79 -6.19
N ARG A 75 16.92 13.45 -6.21
CA ARG A 75 17.02 14.89 -6.49
C ARG A 75 16.54 15.25 -7.90
N LEU A 76 16.93 14.46 -8.91
CA LEU A 76 16.47 14.66 -10.29
C LEU A 76 14.96 14.42 -10.42
N ALA A 77 14.46 13.33 -9.86
CA ALA A 77 13.02 13.03 -9.84
C ALA A 77 12.24 14.13 -9.11
N ALA A 78 12.74 14.62 -7.97
CA ALA A 78 12.17 15.75 -7.24
C ALA A 78 12.07 17.01 -8.12
N THR A 79 13.16 17.34 -8.82
CA THR A 79 13.20 18.47 -9.76
C THR A 79 12.16 18.34 -10.87
N LEU A 80 12.05 17.15 -11.46
CA LEU A 80 11.15 16.87 -12.58
C LEU A 80 9.68 16.78 -12.17
N LEU A 81 9.40 16.33 -10.94
CA LEU A 81 8.04 16.19 -10.40
C LEU A 81 7.55 17.43 -9.67
N SER A 82 8.42 18.40 -9.38
CA SER A 82 8.07 19.69 -8.78
C SER A 82 6.84 20.37 -9.42
N PRO A 83 6.72 20.49 -10.77
CA PRO A 83 5.53 21.09 -11.39
C PRO A 83 4.23 20.27 -11.26
N VAL A 84 4.32 18.98 -10.91
CA VAL A 84 3.16 18.06 -10.84
C VAL A 84 2.67 17.88 -9.41
N ILE A 85 3.59 17.75 -8.45
CA ILE A 85 3.30 17.43 -7.04
C ILE A 85 4.14 18.28 -6.07
N PRO A 86 4.09 19.63 -6.15
CA PRO A 86 5.02 20.51 -5.45
C PRO A 86 5.06 20.29 -3.93
N GLY A 87 3.90 20.16 -3.28
CA GLY A 87 3.86 19.98 -1.82
C GLY A 87 4.51 18.70 -1.31
N LYS A 88 4.54 17.62 -2.12
CA LYS A 88 5.25 16.38 -1.76
C LYS A 88 6.74 16.48 -2.05
N ILE A 89 7.12 17.24 -3.07
CA ILE A 89 8.51 17.49 -3.41
C ILE A 89 9.18 18.36 -2.34
N ASP A 90 8.51 19.37 -1.81
CA ASP A 90 9.03 20.17 -0.69
C ASP A 90 9.39 19.30 0.52
N ASN A 91 8.50 18.37 0.88
CA ASN A 91 8.76 17.41 1.95
C ASN A 91 9.95 16.50 1.64
N LEU A 92 10.06 16.00 0.39
CA LEU A 92 11.18 15.17 -0.04
C LEU A 92 12.51 15.94 0.01
N LEU A 93 12.57 17.17 -0.50
CA LEU A 93 13.77 17.99 -0.46
C LEU A 93 14.21 18.27 0.97
N HIS A 94 13.25 18.61 1.85
CA HIS A 94 13.51 18.78 3.28
C HIS A 94 14.10 17.51 3.91
N GLN A 95 13.57 16.33 3.60
CA GLN A 95 14.10 15.04 4.07
C GLN A 95 15.51 14.76 3.52
N LEU A 96 15.79 15.14 2.27
CA LEU A 96 17.12 15.04 1.67
C LEU A 96 18.11 16.09 2.20
N GLY A 97 17.66 17.06 2.99
CA GLY A 97 18.49 18.18 3.46
C GLY A 97 18.80 19.20 2.36
N LEU A 98 17.99 19.21 1.30
CA LEU A 98 18.13 20.07 0.13
C LEU A 98 17.13 21.23 0.18
N ASP A 99 17.47 22.31 -0.50
CA ASP A 99 16.56 23.43 -0.76
C ASP A 99 16.21 23.52 -2.25
N GLN A 100 15.27 24.40 -2.56
CA GLN A 100 14.80 24.70 -3.93
C GLN A 100 15.93 25.21 -4.86
N GLY A 101 17.05 25.70 -4.31
CA GLY A 101 18.23 26.11 -5.07
C GLY A 101 19.03 24.95 -5.67
N HIS A 102 18.79 23.72 -5.21
CA HIS A 102 19.47 22.50 -5.68
C HIS A 102 18.70 21.79 -6.82
N LEU A 103 17.64 22.40 -7.34
CA LEU A 103 16.80 21.88 -8.43
C LEU A 103 17.40 22.13 -9.83
N GLN A 104 18.68 21.80 -10.00
CA GLN A 104 19.33 21.86 -11.30
C GLN A 104 19.09 20.57 -12.10
N LEU A 105 18.65 20.71 -13.35
CA LEU A 105 18.43 19.61 -14.29
C LEU A 105 19.75 19.14 -14.92
N ALA A 106 20.68 18.67 -14.10
CA ALA A 106 21.95 18.09 -14.53
C ALA A 106 22.36 16.98 -13.57
N TRP A 107 23.03 15.94 -14.08
CA TRP A 107 23.56 14.86 -13.26
C TRP A 107 24.81 15.30 -12.48
N GLY A 108 24.95 14.80 -11.25
CA GLY A 108 26.13 14.98 -10.40
C GLY A 108 26.17 16.31 -9.66
N VAL A 109 25.02 16.92 -9.42
CA VAL A 109 24.94 18.23 -8.75
C VAL A 109 24.78 18.10 -7.24
N LEU A 110 24.46 16.91 -6.70
CA LEU A 110 24.32 16.70 -5.26
C LEU A 110 25.62 17.05 -4.50
N PRO A 111 25.59 18.08 -3.62
CA PRO A 111 26.76 18.44 -2.82
C PRO A 111 27.17 17.31 -1.88
N ALA A 112 28.49 17.10 -1.73
CA ALA A 112 29.00 16.20 -0.71
C ALA A 112 28.83 16.82 0.69
N GLY A 113 28.56 15.97 1.70
CA GLY A 113 28.45 16.40 3.10
C GLY A 113 27.07 16.89 3.53
N ILE A 114 26.04 16.76 2.68
CA ILE A 114 24.66 17.03 3.09
C ILE A 114 24.21 16.01 4.13
N GLN A 115 23.58 16.50 5.19
CA GLN A 115 22.96 15.67 6.20
C GLN A 115 21.48 15.46 5.86
N THR A 116 21.12 14.21 5.59
CA THR A 116 19.71 13.83 5.44
C THR A 116 19.00 13.93 6.80
N ARG A 117 17.68 14.15 6.75
CA ARG A 117 16.80 14.17 7.92
C ARG A 117 16.03 12.86 8.01
N THR A 118 15.30 12.68 9.11
CA THR A 118 14.40 11.53 9.29
C THR A 118 13.39 11.49 8.14
N ALA A 119 13.27 10.32 7.51
CA ALA A 119 12.33 10.13 6.42
C ALA A 119 10.89 10.06 6.95
N GLU A 120 10.00 10.87 6.39
CA GLU A 120 8.56 10.79 6.61
C GLU A 120 7.90 10.14 5.39
N VAL A 121 6.77 9.47 5.62
CA VAL A 121 6.03 8.80 4.54
C VAL A 121 5.49 9.84 3.56
N LEU A 122 6.07 9.91 2.36
CA LEU A 122 5.67 10.87 1.33
C LEU A 122 4.26 10.58 0.80
N PHE A 123 3.98 9.31 0.51
CA PHE A 123 2.70 8.84 -0.04
C PHE A 123 2.15 7.72 0.85
N PRO A 124 1.41 8.07 1.93
CA PRO A 124 0.71 7.06 2.70
C PRO A 124 -0.27 6.30 1.79
N ARG A 125 -0.36 4.97 1.96
CA ARG A 125 -1.37 4.18 1.23
C ARG A 125 -2.75 4.73 1.58
N GLN A 126 -3.68 4.68 0.64
CA GLN A 126 -5.01 5.29 0.81
C GLN A 126 -5.76 4.77 2.06
N GLU A 127 -5.53 3.52 2.44
CA GLU A 127 -6.02 2.91 3.68
C GLU A 127 -5.57 3.72 4.92
N TYR A 128 -4.31 4.14 4.95
CA TYR A 128 -3.74 4.96 6.03
C TYR A 128 -4.12 6.43 5.93
N ILE A 129 -4.53 6.94 4.76
CA ILE A 129 -5.00 8.32 4.64
C ILE A 129 -6.27 8.53 5.48
N GLN A 130 -7.17 7.55 5.52
CA GLN A 130 -8.39 7.65 6.33
C GLN A 130 -8.10 7.62 7.83
N GLU A 131 -7.14 6.79 8.26
CA GLU A 131 -6.68 6.71 9.65
C GLU A 131 -5.96 8.01 10.07
N ILE A 132 -5.01 8.50 9.26
CA ILE A 132 -4.28 9.74 9.52
C ILE A 132 -5.22 10.94 9.52
N SER A 133 -6.23 10.98 8.64
CA SER A 133 -7.22 12.07 8.63
C SER A 133 -8.09 12.06 9.90
N GLN A 134 -8.51 10.87 10.35
CA GLN A 134 -9.27 10.72 11.59
C GLN A 134 -8.43 11.05 12.84
N GLU A 135 -7.15 10.69 12.85
CA GLU A 135 -6.21 11.05 13.93
C GLU A 135 -5.85 12.54 13.92
N THR A 136 -5.72 13.16 12.73
CA THR A 136 -5.44 14.60 12.59
C THR A 136 -6.65 15.44 13.04
N GLU A 137 -7.87 15.02 12.72
CA GLU A 137 -9.11 15.65 13.21
C GLU A 137 -9.30 15.48 14.72
N GLN A 138 -8.88 14.34 15.29
CA GLN A 138 -8.93 14.08 16.73
C GLN A 138 -7.81 14.76 17.53
N SER A 139 -6.68 15.07 16.89
CA SER A 139 -5.51 15.69 17.53
C SER A 139 -5.48 17.23 17.43
N MET A 140 -6.30 17.86 16.59
CA MET A 140 -6.48 19.32 16.61
C MET A 140 -7.12 19.86 17.90
N ASP A 141 -7.58 19.00 18.82
CA ASP A 141 -8.18 19.40 20.09
C ASP A 141 -7.22 19.29 21.30
N LYS A 142 -5.94 18.89 21.13
CA LYS A 142 -4.96 18.86 22.26
C LYS A 142 -3.50 19.17 21.85
N PRO A 143 -2.72 19.87 22.71
CA PRO A 143 -1.33 20.21 22.41
C PRO A 143 -0.39 18.99 22.45
N SER A 144 0.61 19.05 21.57
CA SER A 144 1.75 18.16 21.34
C SER A 144 2.26 17.33 22.53
N GLU A 145 2.52 16.03 22.32
CA GLU A 145 3.80 15.38 22.65
C GLU A 145 3.94 13.96 22.04
N GLN A 146 4.95 13.85 21.18
CA GLN A 146 5.90 12.74 20.95
C GLN A 146 5.46 11.35 20.43
N ILE A 147 6.26 10.94 19.44
CA ILE A 147 6.17 9.79 18.53
C ILE A 147 7.12 8.68 19.02
N THR A 148 6.66 7.43 19.00
CA THR A 148 7.44 6.17 19.00
C THR A 148 6.42 5.03 18.85
N THR A 149 6.51 3.96 18.07
CA THR A 149 7.52 3.27 17.24
C THR A 149 6.74 2.31 16.32
N ALA A 150 7.10 2.18 15.04
CA ALA A 150 6.55 1.17 14.13
C ALA A 150 7.43 -0.12 14.15
N PRO A 151 6.84 -1.34 14.14
CA PRO A 151 7.58 -2.56 13.89
C PRO A 151 7.63 -2.92 12.40
N ALA A 152 8.72 -3.61 12.06
CA ALA A 152 9.25 -3.89 10.73
C ALA A 152 8.46 -4.92 9.92
N ILE A 153 8.60 -4.79 8.60
CA ILE A 153 8.00 -5.59 7.54
C ILE A 153 8.94 -6.77 7.24
N ASP A 154 8.40 -7.99 7.31
CA ASP A 154 9.06 -9.20 6.83
C ASP A 154 8.59 -9.50 5.40
N SER A 155 9.56 -9.66 4.50
CA SER A 155 9.36 -10.11 3.11
C SER A 155 9.10 -11.61 3.04
N PRO A 156 8.47 -12.09 1.95
CA PRO A 156 9.21 -13.07 1.15
C PRO A 156 9.07 -12.84 -0.37
N ALA A 157 10.15 -13.14 -1.07
CA ALA A 157 10.27 -13.14 -2.52
C ALA A 157 10.17 -14.57 -3.08
N GLN A 158 10.01 -14.60 -4.41
CA GLN A 158 10.16 -15.69 -5.38
C GLN A 158 8.91 -16.52 -5.70
N ALA A 159 8.65 -16.92 -6.94
CA ALA A 159 8.92 -16.45 -8.30
C ALA A 159 8.42 -17.59 -9.21
N SER A 160 7.61 -17.30 -10.23
CA SER A 160 7.63 -18.00 -11.53
C SER A 160 6.45 -17.58 -12.42
N ASP A 161 6.76 -16.80 -13.46
CA ASP A 161 6.10 -16.82 -14.77
C ASP A 161 6.48 -18.12 -15.52
N PRO A 162 5.89 -18.50 -16.69
CA PRO A 162 4.98 -17.75 -17.55
C PRO A 162 3.73 -18.55 -18.05
N THR A 163 2.75 -17.85 -18.65
CA THR A 163 2.25 -18.04 -20.05
C THR A 163 0.80 -17.55 -20.19
N GLN A 164 0.59 -16.50 -21.00
CA GLN A 164 -0.72 -15.99 -21.45
C GLN A 164 -1.41 -16.94 -22.45
N PRO A 165 -2.73 -16.82 -22.61
CA PRO A 165 -3.23 -16.28 -23.88
C PRO A 165 -4.29 -15.17 -23.74
N ASN A 166 -4.18 -14.24 -24.67
CA ASN A 166 -5.06 -13.10 -24.98
C ASN A 166 -6.56 -13.43 -24.98
N ASN A 167 -7.36 -12.55 -24.36
CA ASN A 167 -8.63 -12.08 -24.91
C ASN A 167 -8.92 -10.65 -24.43
N PRO A 168 -9.45 -9.75 -25.27
CA PRO A 168 -9.58 -8.33 -24.95
C PRO A 168 -10.76 -8.09 -24.01
N ALA A 169 -10.50 -7.47 -22.85
CA ALA A 169 -11.51 -7.08 -21.87
C ALA A 169 -11.73 -5.55 -21.88
N PRO A 170 -12.94 -5.08 -21.51
CA PRO A 170 -13.50 -3.78 -21.87
C PRO A 170 -12.89 -2.59 -21.10
N GLU A 171 -13.08 -1.40 -21.66
CA GLU A 171 -12.50 -0.13 -21.19
C GLU A 171 -12.76 0.17 -19.69
N PRO A 172 -11.75 0.70 -18.97
CA PRO A 172 -11.81 0.90 -17.53
C PRO A 172 -12.71 2.07 -17.13
N ILE A 173 -13.60 1.82 -16.16
CA ILE A 173 -14.42 2.84 -15.49
C ILE A 173 -13.49 3.75 -14.65
N PRO A 174 -13.52 5.08 -14.82
CA PRO A 174 -12.63 5.99 -14.10
C PRO A 174 -12.88 5.96 -12.57
N GLY A 175 -11.82 5.77 -11.78
CA GLY A 175 -11.87 5.91 -10.32
C GLY A 175 -11.90 4.61 -9.51
N VAL A 176 -11.91 3.44 -10.14
CA VAL A 176 -11.76 2.14 -9.47
C VAL A 176 -10.43 1.53 -9.88
N LEU A 177 -9.53 1.31 -8.91
CA LEU A 177 -8.34 0.50 -9.11
C LEU A 177 -8.78 -0.91 -9.49
N GLN A 178 -8.59 -1.27 -10.75
CA GLN A 178 -8.80 -2.64 -11.20
C GLN A 178 -7.68 -3.49 -10.61
N ILE A 179 -8.04 -4.40 -9.71
CA ILE A 179 -7.13 -5.41 -9.20
C ILE A 179 -7.07 -6.57 -10.19
N GLY A 180 -5.92 -7.22 -10.30
CA GLY A 180 -5.81 -8.45 -11.08
C GLY A 180 -6.56 -9.59 -10.41
N ILE A 181 -6.87 -10.65 -11.17
CA ILE A 181 -7.46 -11.87 -10.60
C ILE A 181 -6.57 -12.49 -9.52
N ASP A 182 -5.25 -12.30 -9.62
CA ASP A 182 -4.27 -12.77 -8.63
C ASP A 182 -4.45 -12.10 -7.27
N ASP A 183 -4.85 -10.83 -7.23
CA ASP A 183 -5.13 -10.12 -5.99
C ASP A 183 -6.45 -10.58 -5.36
N PHE A 184 -7.45 -10.92 -6.19
CA PHE A 184 -8.67 -11.56 -5.71
C PHE A 184 -8.39 -12.97 -5.17
N ALA A 185 -7.53 -13.75 -5.85
CA ALA A 185 -7.12 -15.09 -5.41
C ALA A 185 -6.36 -15.09 -4.06
N LYS A 186 -5.71 -13.97 -3.70
CA LYS A 186 -5.10 -13.80 -2.38
C LYS A 186 -6.14 -13.69 -1.25
N VAL A 187 -7.41 -13.39 -1.54
CA VAL A 187 -8.47 -13.26 -0.53
C VAL A 187 -9.29 -14.55 -0.51
N GLN A 188 -9.31 -15.25 0.62
CA GLN A 188 -10.11 -16.47 0.76
C GLN A 188 -11.52 -16.12 1.24
N LEU A 189 -12.41 -15.88 0.29
CA LEU A 189 -13.83 -15.69 0.55
C LEU A 189 -14.53 -17.04 0.67
N ARG A 190 -15.23 -17.25 1.79
CA ARG A 190 -16.00 -18.48 2.05
C ARG A 190 -17.39 -18.16 2.55
N VAL A 191 -18.34 -19.02 2.18
CA VAL A 191 -19.69 -19.02 2.74
C VAL A 191 -19.66 -19.80 4.05
N ALA A 192 -20.12 -19.18 5.13
CA ALA A 192 -20.17 -19.79 6.46
C ALA A 192 -21.58 -19.66 7.05
N GLU A 193 -21.99 -20.65 7.84
CA GLU A 193 -23.29 -20.65 8.52
C GLU A 193 -23.12 -20.15 9.96
N VAL A 194 -23.99 -19.25 10.42
CA VAL A 194 -23.93 -18.76 11.79
C VAL A 194 -24.58 -19.78 12.74
N VAL A 195 -23.77 -20.39 13.59
CA VAL A 195 -24.21 -21.38 14.60
C VAL A 195 -24.60 -20.69 15.89
N GLU A 196 -23.85 -19.66 16.30
CA GLU A 196 -24.11 -18.90 17.52
C GLU A 196 -23.94 -17.41 17.27
N ALA A 197 -24.76 -16.60 17.92
CA ALA A 197 -24.70 -15.15 17.86
C ALA A 197 -24.96 -14.57 19.24
N GLU A 198 -24.04 -13.75 19.75
CA GLU A 198 -24.13 -13.10 21.05
C GLU A 198 -23.68 -11.65 20.97
N ARG A 199 -24.27 -10.78 21.80
CA ARG A 199 -23.78 -9.40 21.96
C ARG A 199 -22.51 -9.40 22.80
N VAL A 200 -21.50 -8.65 22.35
CA VAL A 200 -20.25 -8.53 23.09
C VAL A 200 -20.49 -7.64 24.33
N PRO A 201 -20.22 -8.13 25.55
CA PRO A 201 -20.36 -7.30 26.75
C PRO A 201 -19.38 -6.11 26.65
N LYS A 202 -19.87 -4.90 26.98
CA LYS A 202 -19.17 -3.59 26.92
C LYS A 202 -19.22 -2.84 25.57
N THR A 203 -20.01 -3.29 24.59
CA THR A 203 -20.23 -2.53 23.34
C THR A 203 -21.58 -2.82 22.70
N ASP A 204 -22.28 -1.76 22.31
CA ASP A 204 -23.59 -1.86 21.65
C ASP A 204 -23.47 -2.00 20.12
N LYS A 205 -22.24 -2.01 19.60
CA LYS A 205 -21.96 -2.01 18.14
C LYS A 205 -21.38 -3.33 17.62
N LEU A 206 -20.99 -4.27 18.48
CA LEU A 206 -20.35 -5.52 18.07
C LEU A 206 -21.15 -6.76 18.47
N LEU A 207 -21.27 -7.70 17.53
CA LEU A 207 -21.79 -9.05 17.74
C LEU A 207 -20.65 -10.06 17.62
N ARG A 208 -20.58 -11.00 18.56
CA ARG A 208 -19.75 -12.20 18.47
C ARG A 208 -20.56 -13.27 17.76
N LEU A 209 -20.05 -13.75 16.64
CA LEU A 209 -20.66 -14.81 15.86
C LEU A 209 -19.72 -16.01 15.84
N VAL A 210 -20.25 -17.20 16.10
CA VAL A 210 -19.56 -18.46 15.82
C VAL A 210 -20.11 -18.98 14.51
N VAL A 211 -19.23 -19.07 13.53
CA VAL A 211 -19.57 -19.48 12.17
C VAL A 211 -18.97 -20.84 11.86
N ASP A 212 -19.73 -21.68 11.17
CA ASP A 212 -19.29 -22.97 10.68
C ASP A 212 -18.86 -22.82 9.22
N LEU A 213 -17.65 -23.26 8.90
CA LEU A 213 -17.12 -23.32 7.54
C LEU A 213 -17.18 -24.75 6.98
N GLY A 214 -17.90 -25.67 7.62
CA GLY A 214 -18.00 -27.07 7.22
C GLY A 214 -16.82 -27.91 7.73
N ASP A 215 -15.60 -27.42 7.54
CA ASP A 215 -14.36 -28.08 7.99
C ASP A 215 -13.97 -27.69 9.43
N GLU A 216 -14.28 -26.45 9.83
CA GLU A 216 -13.95 -25.90 11.15
C GLU A 216 -14.96 -24.84 11.58
N ARG A 217 -15.08 -24.67 12.91
CA ARG A 217 -15.84 -23.57 13.51
C ARG A 217 -14.93 -22.45 13.91
N ARG A 218 -15.35 -21.23 13.64
CA ARG A 218 -14.52 -20.05 13.85
C ARG A 218 -15.31 -18.93 14.50
N GLN A 219 -14.66 -18.23 15.42
CA GLN A 219 -15.23 -17.05 16.05
C GLN A 219 -14.88 -15.79 15.25
N ILE A 220 -15.89 -15.00 14.93
CA ILE A 220 -15.73 -13.67 14.32
C ILE A 220 -16.49 -12.63 15.14
N VAL A 221 -15.99 -11.39 15.10
CA VAL A 221 -16.65 -10.24 15.71
C VAL A 221 -17.06 -9.30 14.59
N ALA A 222 -18.36 -9.04 14.46
CA ALA A 222 -18.93 -8.23 13.40
C ALA A 222 -19.57 -6.96 13.95
N GLY A 223 -19.30 -5.82 13.29
CA GLY A 223 -19.86 -4.51 13.64
C GLY A 223 -21.30 -4.30 13.19
N VAL A 224 -22.14 -5.33 13.26
CA VAL A 224 -23.50 -5.33 12.68
C VAL A 224 -24.61 -5.23 13.73
N ALA A 225 -24.25 -5.07 15.01
CA ALA A 225 -25.19 -5.04 16.14
C ALA A 225 -26.20 -3.89 16.07
N SER A 226 -25.88 -2.79 15.38
CA SER A 226 -26.79 -1.65 15.21
C SER A 226 -27.87 -1.87 14.16
N TRP A 227 -27.78 -2.95 13.38
CA TRP A 227 -28.67 -3.24 12.24
C TRP A 227 -29.36 -4.60 12.35
N TYR A 228 -28.74 -5.55 13.03
CA TYR A 228 -29.22 -6.92 13.13
C TYR A 228 -29.20 -7.40 14.58
N GLU A 229 -30.25 -8.13 14.95
CA GLU A 229 -30.28 -8.86 16.21
C GLU A 229 -29.59 -10.23 16.07
N PRO A 230 -28.99 -10.77 17.15
CA PRO A 230 -28.34 -12.08 17.12
C PRO A 230 -29.25 -13.18 16.54
N GLU A 231 -30.52 -13.16 16.93
CA GLU A 231 -31.54 -14.12 16.52
C GLU A 231 -31.81 -14.13 15.01
N GLN A 232 -31.60 -13.00 14.33
CA GLN A 232 -31.82 -12.87 12.89
C GLN A 232 -30.68 -13.45 12.06
N LEU A 233 -29.49 -13.55 12.66
CA LEU A 233 -28.29 -14.06 12.01
C LEU A 233 -28.13 -15.57 12.23
N LEU A 234 -28.71 -16.14 13.28
CA LEU A 234 -28.67 -17.59 13.54
C LEU A 234 -29.22 -18.41 12.36
N GLY A 235 -28.46 -19.43 11.95
CA GLY A 235 -28.81 -20.32 10.83
C GLY A 235 -28.77 -19.67 9.46
N LYS A 236 -28.21 -18.45 9.33
CA LYS A 236 -28.04 -17.78 8.04
C LYS A 236 -26.66 -18.06 7.46
N GLN A 237 -26.62 -18.22 6.14
CA GLN A 237 -25.40 -18.29 5.37
C GLN A 237 -24.88 -16.88 5.08
N ILE A 238 -23.66 -16.61 5.48
CA ILE A 238 -23.01 -15.31 5.33
C ILE A 238 -21.66 -15.46 4.64
N VAL A 239 -21.22 -14.41 3.95
CA VAL A 239 -19.89 -14.39 3.34
C VAL A 239 -18.87 -13.83 4.31
N ILE A 240 -17.78 -14.57 4.49
CA ILE A 240 -16.66 -14.17 5.35
C ILE A 240 -15.32 -14.22 4.61
N VAL A 241 -14.38 -13.41 5.09
CA VAL A 241 -12.96 -13.51 4.72
C VAL A 241 -12.25 -14.43 5.70
N ALA A 242 -11.79 -15.59 5.23
CA ALA A 242 -11.24 -16.67 6.04
C ALA A 242 -9.71 -16.60 6.25
N ASN A 243 -8.98 -15.79 5.50
CA ASN A 243 -7.52 -15.71 5.59
C ASN A 243 -6.98 -14.40 6.18
N LEU A 244 -7.79 -13.69 6.98
CA LEU A 244 -7.32 -12.54 7.75
C LEU A 244 -6.60 -12.99 9.03
N LYS A 245 -5.60 -12.21 9.43
CA LYS A 245 -4.91 -12.42 10.71
C LYS A 245 -5.90 -12.20 11.87
N PRO A 246 -5.84 -12.99 12.96
CA PRO A 246 -6.70 -12.78 14.11
C PRO A 246 -6.49 -11.39 14.73
N VAL A 247 -7.59 -10.67 15.00
CA VAL A 247 -7.56 -9.34 15.63
C VAL A 247 -8.36 -9.36 16.93
N LYS A 248 -7.82 -8.76 17.99
CA LYS A 248 -8.53 -8.60 19.27
C LYS A 248 -9.37 -7.33 19.25
N LEU A 249 -10.69 -7.48 19.19
CA LEU A 249 -11.64 -6.39 19.28
C LEU A 249 -12.27 -6.40 20.68
N ARG A 250 -11.94 -5.40 21.50
CA ARG A 250 -12.52 -5.21 22.85
C ARG A 250 -12.39 -6.44 23.77
N GLY A 251 -11.29 -7.18 23.64
CA GLY A 251 -11.00 -8.38 24.44
C GLY A 251 -11.54 -9.69 23.86
N VAL A 252 -12.21 -9.66 22.71
CA VAL A 252 -12.69 -10.85 21.98
C VAL A 252 -11.85 -11.04 20.72
N GLU A 253 -11.35 -12.25 20.47
CA GLU A 253 -10.55 -12.58 19.28
C GLU A 253 -11.47 -12.81 18.06
N SER A 254 -11.24 -12.07 16.98
CA SER A 254 -11.93 -12.26 15.70
C SER A 254 -10.98 -12.88 14.68
N HIS A 255 -11.35 -14.03 14.13
CA HIS A 255 -10.54 -14.79 13.17
C HIS A 255 -11.05 -14.62 11.72
N GLY A 256 -11.80 -13.56 11.45
CA GLY A 256 -12.35 -13.28 10.14
C GLY A 256 -13.15 -12.00 10.11
N MET A 257 -13.66 -11.67 8.93
CA MET A 257 -14.49 -10.49 8.70
C MET A 257 -15.75 -10.88 7.94
N LEU A 258 -16.91 -10.52 8.48
CA LEU A 258 -18.20 -10.63 7.81
C LEU A 258 -18.31 -9.51 6.76
N LEU A 259 -18.72 -9.85 5.55
CA LEU A 259 -18.95 -8.87 4.49
C LEU A 259 -20.38 -8.35 4.51
N ALA A 260 -20.53 -7.04 4.45
CA ALA A 260 -21.82 -6.36 4.37
C ALA A 260 -21.76 -5.18 3.39
N ALA A 261 -22.80 -5.01 2.60
CA ALA A 261 -23.01 -3.84 1.77
C ALA A 261 -23.59 -2.70 2.62
N LYS A 262 -23.02 -1.50 2.49
CA LYS A 262 -23.51 -0.27 3.14
C LYS A 262 -23.96 0.72 2.08
N SER A 263 -25.22 1.16 2.13
CA SER A 263 -25.75 2.20 1.25
C SER A 263 -26.72 3.09 2.02
N GLU A 264 -26.57 4.42 1.92
CA GLU A 264 -27.50 5.44 2.46
C GLU A 264 -28.05 5.17 3.88
N GLY A 265 -27.18 4.71 4.79
CA GLY A 265 -27.62 4.38 6.15
C GLY A 265 -28.46 3.11 6.23
N LYS A 266 -28.16 2.10 5.41
CA LYS A 266 -28.63 0.72 5.53
C LYS A 266 -27.43 -0.21 5.39
N LEU A 267 -27.33 -1.18 6.30
CA LEU A 267 -26.34 -2.24 6.23
C LEU A 267 -27.05 -3.54 5.83
N SER A 268 -26.55 -4.23 4.82
CA SER A 268 -27.05 -5.54 4.38
C SER A 268 -25.93 -6.55 4.38
N VAL A 269 -26.04 -7.61 5.19
CA VAL A 269 -25.07 -8.72 5.16
C VAL A 269 -25.10 -9.39 3.79
N LEU A 270 -23.93 -9.72 3.24
CA LEU A 270 -23.84 -10.44 1.98
C LEU A 270 -24.17 -11.92 2.20
N THR A 271 -25.15 -12.41 1.45
CA THR A 271 -25.60 -13.80 1.47
C THR A 271 -25.74 -14.29 0.02
N PRO A 272 -25.41 -15.56 -0.28
CA PRO A 272 -25.70 -16.13 -1.59
C PRO A 272 -27.22 -16.15 -1.85
N MET A 273 -27.63 -16.03 -3.12
CA MET A 273 -29.06 -16.06 -3.48
C MET A 273 -29.71 -17.44 -3.34
N GLY A 274 -28.93 -18.52 -3.20
CA GLY A 274 -29.41 -19.89 -2.96
C GLY A 274 -28.62 -20.54 -1.83
N GLU A 275 -29.14 -21.66 -1.29
CA GLU A 275 -28.41 -22.46 -0.31
C GLU A 275 -27.21 -23.13 -0.97
N VAL A 276 -26.02 -22.82 -0.44
CA VAL A 276 -24.75 -23.41 -0.87
C VAL A 276 -24.20 -24.27 0.25
N ALA A 277 -23.39 -25.29 -0.05
CA ALA A 277 -22.73 -26.06 1.00
C ALA A 277 -21.91 -25.14 1.92
N THR A 278 -22.05 -25.34 3.22
CA THR A 278 -21.25 -24.63 4.24
C THR A 278 -19.76 -24.87 3.96
N GLY A 279 -18.97 -23.78 3.92
CA GLY A 279 -17.56 -23.84 3.53
C GLY A 279 -17.26 -23.57 2.06
N ALA A 280 -18.27 -23.39 1.21
CA ALA A 280 -18.07 -23.13 -0.21
C ALA A 280 -17.17 -21.91 -0.45
N SER A 281 -16.18 -22.08 -1.33
CA SER A 281 -15.30 -21.00 -1.76
C SER A 281 -15.99 -20.15 -2.81
N ILE A 282 -15.80 -18.83 -2.74
CA ILE A 282 -16.34 -17.89 -3.72
C ILE A 282 -15.30 -17.68 -4.82
N SER A 283 -15.74 -17.81 -6.08
CA SER A 283 -14.93 -17.66 -7.29
C SER A 283 -15.39 -16.47 -8.13
#